data_AF-A0A928DM21-F1
#
_entry.id   AF-A0A928DM21-F1
#
_cell.length_a   1.000
_cell.length_b   1.000
_cell.length_c   1.000
_cell.angle_alpha   90.00
_cell.angle_beta   90.00
_cell.angle_gamma   90.00
#
_symmetry.space_group_name_H-M   'P 1'
#
loop_
_entity.id
_entity.type
_entity.pdbx_description
1 polymer ?
#
loop_
_entity_poly.entity_id
_entity_poly.type
_entity_poly.pdbx_seq_one_letter_code
_entity_poly.pdbx_strand_id
1 'polypeptide(L)'
;MKTLPLFALLVLAAVVQAAPVVQTKDLSEDTLKSIATDRQKASIDRYNKAVARAEKNREKAMKEAQKITRDNDAGMKKTIQRRQLNTMLPPCERTPEAPREPRDFEIRY
;
A
#
# COMPACT_ATOMS: atom_id res chain seq x y z
N MET A 1 -1.20 -54.75 -41.24
CA MET A 1 -0.52 -54.01 -40.14
C MET A 1 -0.59 -52.53 -40.45
N LYS A 2 -0.89 -51.71 -39.43
CA LYS A 2 -1.12 -50.26 -39.47
C LYS A 2 0.15 -49.52 -39.94
N THR A 3 0.07 -48.38 -40.63
CA THR A 3 0.13 -47.04 -39.99
C THR A 3 -0.12 -45.93 -41.03
N LEU A 4 -0.92 -44.93 -40.64
CA LEU A 4 -1.09 -43.61 -41.29
C LEU A 4 -0.25 -42.57 -40.54
N PRO A 5 0.21 -41.50 -41.19
CA PRO A 5 0.11 -40.18 -40.56
C PRO A 5 -0.42 -39.11 -41.56
N LEU A 6 -1.48 -38.39 -41.22
CA LEU A 6 -1.49 -37.20 -40.33
C LEU A 6 -0.60 -36.07 -40.88
N PHE A 7 -1.04 -35.34 -41.91
CA PHE A 7 -0.69 -33.93 -42.13
C PHE A 7 -1.70 -33.28 -43.09
N ALA A 8 -2.98 -33.37 -42.74
CA ALA A 8 -4.01 -32.47 -43.25
C ALA A 8 -4.32 -31.51 -42.11
N LEU A 9 -3.80 -30.27 -42.18
CA LEU A 9 -4.27 -29.04 -41.52
C LEU A 9 -3.11 -28.05 -41.41
N LEU A 10 -2.80 -27.36 -42.51
CA LEU A 10 -2.18 -26.04 -42.41
C LEU A 10 -2.67 -25.18 -43.57
N VAL A 11 -3.95 -24.80 -43.49
CA VAL A 11 -4.54 -23.71 -44.28
C VAL A 11 -5.06 -22.69 -43.27
N LEU A 12 -4.92 -21.41 -43.62
CA LEU A 12 -5.21 -20.19 -42.87
C LEU A 12 -4.06 -19.57 -42.06
N ALA A 13 -2.96 -19.28 -42.78
CA ALA A 13 -2.17 -18.09 -42.54
C ALA A 13 -2.85 -16.87 -43.20
N ALA A 14 -3.90 -16.34 -42.56
CA ALA A 14 -4.54 -15.03 -42.77
C ALA A 14 -5.75 -15.06 -41.82
N VAL A 15 -5.84 -14.31 -40.72
CA VAL A 15 -5.75 -12.86 -40.60
C VAL A 15 -5.25 -12.59 -39.18
N VAL A 16 -4.05 -12.02 -39.03
CA VAL A 16 -3.69 -11.37 -37.76
C VAL A 16 -4.51 -10.08 -37.73
N GLN A 17 -5.76 -10.19 -37.28
CA GLN A 17 -6.45 -9.03 -36.73
C GLN A 17 -5.59 -8.59 -35.56
N ALA A 18 -4.94 -7.44 -35.70
CA ALA A 18 -4.40 -6.73 -34.56
C ALA A 18 -5.57 -6.50 -33.60
N ALA A 19 -5.71 -7.39 -32.61
CA ALA A 19 -6.59 -7.12 -31.48
C ALA A 19 -6.13 -5.77 -30.92
N PRO A 20 -7.03 -4.79 -30.74
CA PRO A 20 -6.64 -3.54 -30.14
C PRO A 20 -6.00 -3.87 -28.78
N VAL A 21 -4.74 -3.48 -28.61
CA VAL A 21 -4.07 -3.55 -27.31
C VAL A 21 -4.72 -2.47 -26.46
N VAL A 22 -5.87 -2.82 -25.89
CA VAL A 22 -6.56 -1.97 -24.95
C VAL A 22 -5.72 -1.97 -23.68
N GLN A 23 -4.93 -0.91 -23.49
CA GLN A 23 -4.28 -0.68 -22.21
C GLN A 23 -5.40 -0.54 -21.18
N THR A 24 -5.41 -1.43 -20.18
CA THR A 24 -6.43 -1.48 -19.12
C THR A 24 -6.52 -0.19 -18.29
N LYS A 25 -5.57 0.73 -18.48
CA LYS A 25 -5.51 2.06 -17.89
C LYS A 25 -6.50 3.08 -18.49
N ASP A 26 -7.02 2.84 -19.69
CA ASP A 26 -7.80 3.85 -20.45
C ASP A 26 -9.32 3.59 -20.49
N LEU A 27 -9.82 2.57 -19.80
CA LEU A 27 -11.26 2.30 -19.71
C LEU A 27 -11.83 2.82 -18.39
N SER A 28 -12.65 3.87 -18.46
CA SER A 28 -13.39 4.35 -17.30
C SER A 28 -14.40 3.30 -16.84
N GLU A 29 -14.68 3.27 -15.53
CA GLU A 29 -15.65 2.34 -14.94
C GLU A 29 -17.03 2.47 -15.60
N ASP A 30 -17.41 3.68 -15.99
CA ASP A 30 -18.67 3.98 -16.67
C ASP A 30 -18.72 3.34 -18.07
N THR A 31 -17.62 3.37 -18.82
CA THR A 31 -17.54 2.70 -20.13
C THR A 31 -17.64 1.18 -19.96
N LEU A 32 -16.97 0.62 -18.96
CA LEU A 32 -17.03 -0.81 -18.66
C LEU A 32 -18.45 -1.24 -18.24
N LYS A 33 -19.13 -0.45 -17.42
CA LYS A 33 -20.51 -0.72 -17.01
C LYS A 33 -21.51 -0.56 -18.14
N SER A 34 -21.30 0.36 -19.08
CA SER A 34 -22.23 0.60 -20.18
C SER A 34 -22.33 -0.57 -21.18
N ILE A 35 -21.24 -1.34 -21.35
CA ILE A 35 -21.14 -2.45 -22.30
C ILE A 35 -21.22 -3.83 -21.59
N ALA A 36 -21.05 -3.85 -20.27
CA ALA A 36 -21.05 -5.07 -19.47
C ALA A 36 -22.44 -5.72 -19.33
N THR A 37 -22.45 -7.05 -19.33
CA THR A 37 -23.60 -7.87 -18.88
C THR A 37 -23.88 -7.63 -17.39
N ASP A 38 -25.10 -7.93 -16.93
CA ASP A 38 -25.47 -7.71 -15.52
C ASP A 38 -24.58 -8.48 -14.52
N ARG A 39 -24.11 -9.67 -14.90
CA ARG A 39 -23.11 -10.41 -14.11
C ARG A 39 -21.77 -9.69 -14.02
N GLN A 40 -21.31 -9.07 -15.10
CA GLN A 40 -20.05 -8.32 -15.13
C GLN A 40 -20.17 -7.01 -14.34
N LYS A 41 -21.31 -6.30 -14.42
CA LYS A 41 -21.60 -5.12 -13.58
C LYS A 41 -21.57 -5.47 -12.09
N ALA A 42 -22.23 -6.57 -11.70
CA ALA A 42 -22.20 -7.03 -10.32
C ALA A 42 -20.79 -7.42 -9.84
N SER A 43 -19.93 -7.92 -10.74
CA SER A 43 -18.53 -8.21 -10.44
C SER A 43 -17.72 -6.93 -10.21
N ILE A 44 -17.89 -5.92 -11.08
CA ILE A 44 -17.26 -4.60 -10.96
C ILE A 44 -17.67 -3.93 -9.64
N ASP A 45 -18.96 -3.94 -9.31
CA ASP A 45 -19.46 -3.35 -8.05
C ASP A 45 -18.89 -4.05 -6.81
N ARG A 46 -18.72 -5.38 -6.85
CA ARG A 46 -18.07 -6.13 -5.76
C ARG A 46 -16.60 -5.76 -5.64
N TYR A 47 -15.90 -5.65 -6.76
CA TYR A 47 -14.50 -5.22 -6.79
C TYR A 47 -14.35 -3.81 -6.20
N ASN A 48 -15.15 -2.85 -6.64
CA ASN A 48 -15.08 -1.46 -6.15
C ASN A 48 -15.41 -1.35 -4.66
N LYS A 49 -16.40 -2.12 -4.18
CA LYS A 49 -16.68 -2.22 -2.74
C LYS A 49 -15.49 -2.80 -1.97
N ALA A 50 -14.78 -3.78 -2.52
CA ALA A 50 -13.60 -4.35 -1.89
C ALA A 50 -12.43 -3.35 -1.86
N VAL A 51 -12.19 -2.64 -2.97
CA VAL A 51 -11.18 -1.57 -3.07
C VAL A 51 -11.46 -0.46 -2.07
N ALA A 52 -12.69 0.07 -2.02
CA ALA A 52 -13.06 1.13 -1.09
C ALA A 52 -12.87 0.70 0.39
N ARG A 53 -13.15 -0.57 0.72
CA ARG A 53 -12.87 -1.11 2.07
C ARG A 53 -11.37 -1.18 2.35
N ALA A 54 -10.58 -1.66 1.38
CA ALA A 54 -9.13 -1.75 1.51
C ALA A 54 -8.49 -0.36 1.66
N GLU A 55 -8.92 0.63 0.87
CA GLU A 55 -8.47 2.01 0.98
C GLU A 55 -8.81 2.63 2.32
N LYS A 56 -10.04 2.43 2.82
CA LYS A 56 -10.45 2.91 4.14
C LYS A 56 -9.62 2.28 5.27
N ASN A 57 -9.32 0.99 5.16
CA ASN A 57 -8.44 0.32 6.14
C ASN A 57 -7.01 0.83 6.06
N ARG A 58 -6.49 1.07 4.84
CA ARG A 58 -5.18 1.68 4.61
C ARG A 58 -5.12 3.09 5.22
N GLU A 59 -6.15 3.91 5.01
CA GLU A 59 -6.21 5.26 5.56
C GLU A 59 -6.20 5.25 7.10
N LYS A 60 -6.97 4.35 7.72
CA LYS A 60 -6.96 4.17 9.18
C LYS A 60 -5.57 3.77 9.69
N ALA A 61 -4.95 2.77 9.08
CA ALA A 61 -3.60 2.33 9.44
C ALA A 61 -2.57 3.46 9.28
N MET A 62 -2.67 4.26 8.21
CA MET A 62 -1.80 5.42 8.00
C MET A 62 -1.98 6.49 9.08
N LYS A 63 -3.23 6.78 9.49
CA LYS A 63 -3.50 7.73 10.57
C LYS A 63 -2.96 7.25 11.92
N GLU A 64 -3.12 5.96 12.21
CA GLU A 64 -2.59 5.34 13.43
C GLU A 64 -1.07 5.36 13.46
N ALA A 65 -0.41 4.96 12.36
CA ALA A 65 1.03 5.05 12.22
C ALA A 65 1.54 6.49 12.38
N GLN A 66 0.90 7.48 11.73
CA GLN A 66 1.26 8.89 11.91
C GLN A 66 1.13 9.36 13.35
N LYS A 67 0.09 8.91 14.06
CA LYS A 67 -0.10 9.26 15.48
C LYS A 67 1.01 8.67 16.33
N ILE A 68 1.33 7.39 16.13
CA ILE A 68 2.44 6.71 16.80
C ILE A 68 3.77 7.43 16.55
N THR A 69 4.09 7.75 15.28
CA THR A 69 5.32 8.46 14.94
C THR A 69 5.41 9.81 15.64
N ARG A 70 4.32 10.60 15.63
CA ARG A 70 4.27 11.90 16.32
C ARG A 70 4.45 11.77 17.83
N ASP A 71 3.80 10.79 18.44
CA ASP A 71 3.90 10.55 19.88
C ASP A 71 5.35 10.16 20.27
N ASN A 72 6.00 9.31 19.45
CA ASN A 72 7.39 8.90 19.63
C ASN A 72 8.38 10.09 19.44
N ASP A 73 8.21 10.88 18.38
CA ASP A 73 9.05 12.05 18.09
C ASP A 73 8.96 13.10 19.20
N ALA A 74 7.75 13.32 19.74
CA ALA A 74 7.52 14.27 20.82
C ALA A 74 8.20 13.84 22.14
N GLY A 75 8.16 12.54 22.46
CA GLY A 75 8.88 11.97 23.59
C GLY A 75 10.39 12.15 23.44
N MET A 76 10.94 11.73 22.31
CA MET A 76 12.37 11.81 22.02
C MET A 76 12.89 13.26 22.05
N LYS A 77 12.15 14.23 21.48
CA LYS A 77 12.52 15.65 21.50
C LYS A 77 12.66 16.21 22.92
N LYS A 78 11.72 15.89 23.82
CA LYS A 78 11.77 16.37 25.22
C LYS A 78 13.01 15.85 25.94
N THR A 79 13.38 14.60 25.69
CA THR A 79 14.55 13.97 26.32
C THR A 79 15.85 14.55 25.79
N ILE A 80 15.95 14.78 24.48
CA ILE A 80 17.09 15.49 23.90
C ILE A 80 17.22 16.90 24.50
N GLN A 81 16.12 17.65 24.59
CA GLN A 81 16.12 18.98 25.20
C GLN A 81 16.59 18.95 26.66
N ARG A 82 16.09 17.99 27.46
CA ARG A 82 16.50 17.84 28.87
C ARG A 82 18.00 17.53 28.99
N ARG A 83 18.54 16.65 28.15
CA ARG A 83 19.98 16.33 28.10
C ARG A 83 20.81 17.55 27.71
N GLN A 84 20.35 18.31 26.72
CA GLN A 84 21.03 19.53 26.28
C GLN A 84 21.06 20.58 27.39
N LEU A 85 19.92 20.83 28.05
CA LEU A 85 19.82 21.74 29.19
C LEU A 85 20.76 21.32 30.34
N ASN A 86 20.82 20.04 30.68
CA ASN A 86 21.73 19.53 31.71
C ASN A 86 23.21 19.71 31.34
N THR A 87 23.56 19.62 30.06
CA THR A 87 24.94 19.77 29.58
C THR A 87 25.42 21.23 29.65
N MET A 88 24.49 22.19 29.56
CA MET A 88 24.79 23.62 29.71
C MET A 88 25.09 24.03 31.16
N LEU A 89 24.77 23.18 32.15
CA LEU A 89 25.10 23.44 33.55
C LEU A 89 26.61 23.20 33.83
N PRO A 90 27.20 23.92 34.79
CA PRO A 90 28.54 23.63 35.31
C PRO A 90 28.66 22.16 35.74
N PRO A 91 29.82 21.50 35.57
CA PRO A 91 29.97 20.07 35.85
C PRO A 91 29.51 19.62 37.24
N CYS A 92 29.65 20.48 38.26
CA CYS A 92 29.22 20.22 39.64
C CYS A 92 27.70 20.28 39.85
N GLU A 93 26.95 20.89 38.93
CA GLU A 93 25.49 21.04 38.99
C GLU A 93 24.76 20.10 38.03
N ARG A 94 25.50 19.38 37.19
CA ARG A 94 24.91 18.40 36.26
C ARG A 94 24.30 17.26 37.05
N THR A 95 23.05 16.94 36.72
CA THR A 95 22.48 15.65 37.15
C THR A 95 23.27 14.51 36.48
N PRO A 96 23.72 13.48 37.22
CA PRO A 96 24.24 12.26 36.62
C PRO A 96 23.22 11.75 35.62
N GLU A 97 23.67 11.34 34.43
CA GLU A 97 22.80 11.02 33.30
C GLU A 97 21.66 10.09 33.76
N ALA A 98 20.47 10.67 33.94
CA ALA A 98 19.34 9.89 34.41
C ALA A 98 19.10 8.78 33.38
N PRO A 99 18.72 7.57 33.82
CA PRO A 99 18.24 6.55 32.91
C PRO A 99 17.20 7.22 32.01
N ARG A 100 17.38 7.11 30.68
CA ARG A 100 16.38 7.58 29.71
C ARG A 100 15.00 7.12 30.21
N GLU A 101 14.02 8.01 30.21
CA GLU A 101 12.70 7.68 30.77
C GLU A 101 12.18 6.44 30.02
N PRO A 102 11.50 5.49 30.67
CA PRO A 102 11.05 4.25 30.00
C PRO A 102 10.25 4.50 28.71
N ARG A 103 9.56 5.64 28.65
CA ARG A 103 8.77 6.11 27.50
C ARG A 103 9.61 6.63 26.33
N ASP A 104 10.89 6.93 26.54
CA ASP A 104 11.83 7.32 25.47
C ASP A 104 12.15 6.16 24.52
N PHE A 105 11.92 4.92 24.96
CA PHE A 105 12.13 3.70 24.19
C PHE A 105 10.84 2.95 23.90
N GLU A 106 9.71 3.42 24.43
CA GLU A 106 8.42 2.78 24.26
C GLU A 106 7.90 3.09 22.85
N ILE A 107 8.45 2.36 21.87
CA ILE A 107 7.91 2.33 20.52
C ILE A 107 6.52 1.71 20.64
N ARG A 108 5.50 2.55 20.54
CA ARG A 108 4.11 2.07 20.46
C ARG A 108 3.94 1.43 19.08
N TYR A 109 3.36 0.24 19.04
CA TYR A 109 3.06 -0.50 17.81
C TYR A 109 1.56 -0.51 17.56
#